data_AF-A0A8C2N4A7-F1
#
_entry.id   AF-A0A8C2N4A7-F1
#
_cell.length_a   1.000
_cell.length_b   1.000
_cell.length_c   1.000
_cell.angle_alpha   90.00
_cell.angle_beta   90.00
_cell.angle_gamma   90.00
#
_symmetry.space_group_name_H-M   'P 1'
#
loop_
_entity.id
_entity.type
_entity.pdbx_description
1 polymer ?
#
loop_
_entity_poly.entity_id
_entity_poly.type
_entity_poly.pdbx_seq_one_letter_code
_entity_poly.pdbx_strand_id
1 'polypeptide(L)'
;LTMFVTSSVPQSFSTPGWQIEKKYSTRVLVGNWVEERRKFTKATDCTPQSIYKKDYVVFPNHRPDDITRWYDIRKMEGLPKKHLITHHQEPSYRYLISTYDDHYNRHNYNPGVPALRTWNGQKLLWLPEKTDFPLPAPPTNYGLLEQLKQKWLVSKTGLRESIYTTSYPRLPACTMSRREHAIRVPLPRLQPIPRS
;
A
#
# COMPACT_ATOMS: atom_id res chain seq x y z
N LEU A 1 -12.65 -2.43 -43.81
CA LEU A 1 -13.79 -3.25 -44.29
C LEU A 1 -14.81 -3.35 -43.16
N THR A 2 -15.76 -2.42 -43.09
CA THR A 2 -16.81 -2.40 -42.06
C THR A 2 -18.14 -2.80 -42.69
N MET A 3 -18.67 -3.95 -42.29
CA MET A 3 -19.94 -4.51 -42.75
C MET A 3 -21.09 -3.68 -42.18
N PHE A 4 -21.88 -3.03 -43.04
CA PHE A 4 -23.16 -2.45 -42.63
C PHE A 4 -24.20 -3.58 -42.54
N VAL A 5 -24.54 -3.97 -41.31
CA VAL A 5 -25.69 -4.84 -41.04
C VAL A 5 -26.95 -3.99 -41.18
N THR A 6 -27.71 -4.18 -42.24
CA THR A 6 -29.06 -3.60 -42.36
C THR A 6 -29.95 -4.26 -41.32
N SER A 7 -30.34 -3.53 -40.27
CA SER A 7 -31.31 -4.02 -39.29
C SER A 7 -32.67 -4.18 -39.97
N SER A 8 -33.21 -5.40 -39.98
CA SER A 8 -34.59 -5.64 -40.39
C SER A 8 -35.53 -4.89 -39.45
N VAL A 9 -36.42 -4.07 -40.03
CA VAL A 9 -37.50 -3.40 -39.30
C VAL A 9 -38.40 -4.50 -38.71
N PRO A 10 -38.66 -4.55 -37.40
CA PRO A 10 -39.54 -5.56 -36.83
C PRO A 10 -40.96 -5.31 -37.35
N GLN A 11 -41.50 -6.29 -38.08
CA GLN A 11 -42.88 -6.31 -38.52
C GLN A 11 -43.77 -6.28 -37.26
N SER A 12 -44.62 -5.27 -37.12
CA SER A 12 -45.54 -5.14 -35.99
C SER A 12 -46.42 -6.39 -35.92
N PHE A 13 -46.36 -7.09 -34.77
CA PHE A 13 -47.16 -8.26 -34.47
C PHE A 13 -48.64 -8.00 -34.81
N SER A 14 -49.18 -8.79 -35.74
CA SER A 14 -50.60 -8.78 -36.08
C SER A 14 -51.37 -9.57 -35.04
N THR A 15 -51.68 -8.97 -33.90
CA THR A 15 -52.66 -9.53 -32.97
C THR A 15 -54.05 -9.32 -33.58
N PRO A 16 -54.80 -10.36 -33.96
CA PRO A 16 -56.13 -10.16 -34.53
C PRO A 16 -57.08 -9.81 -33.39
N GLY A 17 -57.35 -8.51 -33.22
CA GLY A 17 -58.54 -8.05 -32.50
C GLY A 17 -59.79 -8.33 -33.33
N TRP A 18 -60.93 -8.48 -32.66
CA TRP A 18 -62.26 -8.79 -33.24
C TRP A 18 -62.84 -7.67 -34.14
N GLN A 19 -62.07 -6.63 -34.44
CA GLN A 19 -62.43 -5.56 -35.38
C GLN A 19 -61.70 -5.77 -36.71
N ILE A 20 -62.44 -6.22 -37.72
CA ILE A 20 -61.94 -6.42 -39.08
C ILE A 20 -62.00 -5.07 -39.81
N GLU A 21 -61.06 -4.18 -39.53
CA GLU A 21 -60.94 -2.93 -40.27
C GLU A 21 -60.21 -3.15 -41.60
N LYS A 22 -60.74 -2.53 -42.67
CA LYS A 22 -60.10 -2.56 -43.98
C LYS A 22 -58.79 -1.77 -43.91
N LYS A 23 -57.66 -2.42 -44.20
CA LYS A 23 -56.35 -1.74 -44.27
C LYS A 23 -56.24 -0.96 -45.59
N TYR A 24 -56.04 0.35 -45.48
CA TYR A 24 -55.85 1.23 -46.63
C TYR A 24 -54.38 1.68 -46.72
N SER A 25 -53.97 2.19 -47.88
CA SER A 25 -52.63 2.80 -48.04
C SER A 25 -52.51 4.05 -47.16
N THR A 26 -51.29 4.36 -46.67
CA THR A 26 -50.97 5.59 -45.91
C THR A 26 -51.29 6.90 -46.67
N ARG A 27 -51.60 6.81 -47.97
CA ARG A 27 -52.11 7.92 -48.79
C ARG A 27 -53.57 8.27 -48.51
N VAL A 28 -54.36 7.29 -48.09
CA VAL A 28 -55.78 7.43 -47.78
C VAL A 28 -55.92 7.97 -46.36
N LEU A 29 -56.70 9.04 -46.20
CA LEU A 29 -56.87 9.77 -44.94
C LEU A 29 -57.88 9.06 -44.01
N VAL A 30 -57.60 7.81 -43.67
CA VAL A 30 -58.49 6.97 -42.84
C VAL A 30 -57.71 6.43 -41.65
N GLY A 31 -58.34 6.45 -40.47
CA GLY A 31 -57.74 5.96 -39.23
C GLY A 31 -56.47 6.71 -38.84
N ASN A 32 -55.42 5.99 -38.47
CA ASN A 32 -54.17 6.49 -37.89
C ASN A 32 -53.16 7.03 -38.93
N TRP A 33 -53.66 7.62 -40.02
CA TRP A 33 -52.85 7.98 -41.20
C TRP A 33 -51.72 8.99 -40.90
N VAL A 34 -51.92 9.89 -39.92
CA VAL A 34 -50.91 10.90 -39.52
C VAL A 34 -49.72 10.25 -38.83
N GLU A 35 -49.98 9.36 -37.88
CA GLU A 35 -48.92 8.67 -37.12
C GLU A 35 -48.16 7.67 -38.00
N GLU A 36 -48.86 6.99 -38.91
CA GLU A 36 -48.22 6.08 -39.88
C GLU A 36 -47.27 6.80 -40.84
N ARG A 37 -47.51 8.09 -41.12
CA ARG A 37 -46.59 8.96 -41.88
C ARG A 37 -45.50 9.56 -41.01
N ARG A 38 -45.78 9.88 -39.74
CA ARG A 38 -44.80 10.36 -38.76
C ARG A 38 -43.93 9.21 -38.20
N LYS A 39 -43.37 8.38 -39.08
CA LYS A 39 -42.37 7.39 -38.65
C LYS A 39 -41.16 8.13 -38.10
N PHE A 40 -40.96 7.98 -36.80
CA PHE A 40 -39.87 8.60 -36.07
C PHE A 40 -38.53 8.20 -36.69
N THR A 41 -37.91 9.13 -37.40
CA THR A 41 -36.56 8.94 -37.90
C THR A 41 -35.63 9.22 -36.73
N LYS A 42 -35.16 8.17 -36.06
CA LYS A 42 -34.12 8.31 -35.04
C LYS A 42 -32.91 8.97 -35.71
N ALA A 43 -32.58 10.19 -35.30
CA ALA A 43 -31.32 10.81 -35.67
C ALA A 43 -30.20 9.97 -35.04
N THR A 44 -29.67 9.02 -35.82
CA THR A 44 -28.63 8.08 -35.36
C THR A 44 -27.26 8.76 -35.31
N ASP A 45 -27.16 9.98 -35.84
CA ASP A 45 -25.90 10.65 -36.13
C ASP A 45 -25.25 11.27 -34.88
N CYS A 46 -25.98 11.42 -33.77
CA CYS A 46 -25.46 12.08 -32.57
C CYS A 46 -25.79 11.29 -31.30
N THR A 47 -24.78 10.62 -30.76
CA THR A 47 -24.87 10.04 -29.40
C THR A 47 -24.88 11.16 -28.36
N PRO A 48 -25.78 11.13 -27.36
CA PRO A 48 -25.82 12.15 -26.33
C PRO A 48 -24.52 12.10 -25.52
N GLN A 49 -23.77 13.20 -25.52
CA GLN A 49 -22.53 13.35 -24.75
C GLN A 49 -22.82 13.94 -23.37
N SER A 50 -22.04 13.51 -22.37
CA SER A 50 -22.10 14.08 -21.02
C SER A 50 -21.71 15.55 -21.02
N ILE A 51 -22.25 16.32 -20.07
CA ILE A 51 -21.95 17.75 -19.90
C ILE A 51 -20.44 17.95 -19.68
N TYR A 52 -19.81 17.09 -18.86
CA TYR A 52 -18.36 17.08 -18.66
C TYR A 52 -17.57 17.00 -19.97
N LYS A 53 -17.98 16.15 -20.93
CA LYS A 53 -17.29 16.02 -22.22
C LYS A 53 -17.47 17.24 -23.12
N LYS A 54 -18.58 17.97 -22.94
CA LYS A 54 -18.84 19.24 -23.66
C LYS A 54 -18.00 20.38 -23.10
N ASP A 55 -17.83 20.43 -21.78
CA ASP A 55 -17.14 21.54 -21.09
C ASP A 55 -15.61 21.32 -21.02
N TYR A 56 -15.17 20.07 -20.97
CA TYR A 56 -13.75 19.74 -20.87
C TYR A 56 -13.04 19.92 -22.22
N VAL A 57 -12.14 20.90 -22.27
CA VAL A 57 -11.25 21.12 -23.42
C VAL A 57 -9.97 20.30 -23.21
N VAL A 58 -9.78 19.27 -24.05
CA VAL A 58 -8.53 18.50 -24.08
C VAL A 58 -7.47 19.36 -24.74
N PHE A 59 -6.38 19.67 -24.03
CA PHE A 59 -5.20 20.28 -24.62
C PHE A 59 -4.13 19.20 -24.87
N PRO A 60 -4.03 18.64 -26.09
CA PRO A 60 -3.22 17.44 -26.36
C PRO A 60 -1.72 17.65 -26.16
N ASN A 61 -1.23 18.89 -26.29
CA ASN A 61 0.18 19.24 -26.15
C ASN A 61 0.48 20.04 -24.87
N HIS A 62 -0.51 20.17 -23.97
CA HIS A 62 -0.31 20.89 -22.73
C HIS A 62 0.55 20.05 -21.77
N ARG A 63 1.69 20.61 -21.38
CA ARG A 63 2.47 20.10 -20.26
C ARG A 63 2.08 20.91 -19.03
N PRO A 64 1.82 20.26 -17.87
CA PRO A 64 1.65 20.99 -16.63
C PRO A 64 2.90 21.81 -16.35
N ASP A 65 2.71 23.03 -15.85
CA ASP A 65 3.82 23.87 -15.43
C ASP A 65 4.31 23.42 -14.05
N ASP A 66 5.20 22.44 -14.06
CA ASP A 66 5.78 21.86 -12.85
C ASP A 66 6.61 22.88 -12.07
N ILE A 67 7.18 23.89 -12.77
CA ILE A 67 8.04 24.90 -12.16
C ILE A 67 7.20 25.86 -11.31
N THR A 68 6.14 26.44 -11.86
CA THR A 68 5.27 27.35 -11.09
C THR A 68 4.60 26.60 -9.95
N ARG A 69 4.08 25.39 -10.20
CA ARG A 69 3.52 24.54 -9.15
C ARG A 69 4.52 24.28 -8.02
N TRP A 70 5.78 24.00 -8.33
CA TRP A 70 6.81 23.77 -7.31
C TRP A 70 7.13 25.04 -6.52
N TYR A 71 7.21 26.20 -7.18
CA TYR A 71 7.39 27.48 -6.48
C TYR A 71 6.19 27.82 -5.58
N ASP A 72 4.97 27.56 -6.04
CA ASP A 72 3.74 27.78 -5.27
C ASP A 72 3.71 26.89 -4.03
N ILE A 73 4.06 25.60 -4.16
CA ILE A 73 4.19 24.68 -3.01
C ILE A 73 5.22 25.22 -2.02
N ARG A 74 6.41 25.62 -2.47
CA ARG A 74 7.45 26.16 -1.58
C ARG A 74 7.06 27.47 -0.91
N LYS A 75 6.27 28.32 -1.58
CA LYS A 75 5.73 29.54 -0.98
C LYS A 75 4.74 29.23 0.15
N MET A 76 4.02 28.12 0.06
CA MET A 76 3.03 27.66 1.05
C MET A 76 3.65 26.85 2.22
N GLU A 77 4.91 26.41 2.12
CA GLU A 77 5.60 25.63 3.17
C GLU A 77 5.76 26.40 4.50
N GLY A 78 5.71 27.74 4.47
CA GLY A 78 5.70 28.58 5.67
C GLY A 78 7.04 28.67 6.41
N LEU A 79 7.00 29.06 7.68
CA LEU A 79 8.21 29.28 8.48
C LEU A 79 8.78 27.94 8.97
N PRO A 80 10.09 27.70 8.83
CA PRO A 80 10.72 26.47 9.33
C PRO A 80 10.52 26.28 10.85
N LYS A 81 10.32 25.02 11.28
CA LYS A 81 10.18 24.62 12.70
C LYS A 81 11.28 25.18 13.61
N LYS A 82 12.50 25.31 13.09
CA LYS A 82 13.67 25.89 13.79
C LYS A 82 13.50 27.36 14.21
N HIS A 83 12.47 28.05 13.77
CA HIS A 83 12.17 29.41 14.23
C HIS A 83 10.93 29.46 15.14
N LEU A 84 10.10 28.42 15.11
CA LEU A 84 8.84 28.37 15.87
C LEU A 84 8.98 27.67 17.22
N ILE A 85 9.73 26.55 17.26
CA ILE A 85 9.71 25.63 18.39
C ILE A 85 11.06 25.53 19.10
N THR A 86 12.17 25.78 18.39
CA THR A 86 13.51 25.61 18.98
C THR A 86 13.90 26.84 19.78
N HIS A 87 14.05 26.68 21.09
CA HIS A 87 14.66 27.67 21.95
C HIS A 87 16.18 27.63 21.77
N HIS A 88 16.83 28.80 21.69
CA HIS A 88 18.29 28.98 21.71
C HIS A 88 19.11 28.17 20.68
N GLN A 89 18.53 27.78 19.55
CA GLN A 89 19.20 26.98 18.50
C GLN A 89 19.77 25.65 19.04
N GLU A 90 19.12 25.07 20.04
CA GLU A 90 19.62 23.85 20.67
C GLU A 90 19.54 22.65 19.72
N PRO A 91 20.60 21.82 19.63
CA PRO A 91 20.55 20.61 18.83
C PRO A 91 19.50 19.64 19.38
N SER A 92 18.76 18.99 18.49
CA SER A 92 17.73 18.01 18.90
C SER A 92 18.29 16.84 19.71
N TYR A 93 19.58 16.52 19.58
CA TYR A 93 20.26 15.43 20.27
C TYR A 93 20.83 15.84 21.64
N ARG A 94 20.52 17.05 22.13
CA ARG A 94 21.07 17.54 23.41
C ARG A 94 20.55 16.74 24.62
N TYR A 95 19.35 16.18 24.54
CA TYR A 95 18.66 15.49 25.64
C TYR A 95 18.47 13.99 25.36
N LEU A 96 19.56 13.27 25.11
CA LEU A 96 19.51 11.82 24.82
C LEU A 96 19.66 10.94 26.07
N ILE A 97 20.08 11.51 27.20
CA ILE A 97 20.33 10.78 28.44
C ILE A 97 19.26 11.19 29.46
N SER A 98 18.60 10.19 30.05
CA SER A 98 17.65 10.41 31.13
C SER A 98 18.37 10.52 32.48
N THR A 99 17.73 11.16 33.46
CA THR A 99 18.26 11.23 34.84
C THR A 99 18.46 9.85 35.45
N TYR A 100 17.61 8.89 35.10
CA TYR A 100 17.76 7.48 35.49
C TYR A 100 19.05 6.87 34.94
N ASP A 101 19.28 7.01 33.64
CA ASP A 101 20.48 6.47 32.97
C ASP A 101 21.77 7.07 33.55
N ASP A 102 21.78 8.38 33.78
CA ASP A 102 22.88 9.11 34.41
C ASP A 102 23.20 8.62 35.82
N HIS A 103 22.18 8.39 36.65
CA HIS A 103 22.36 7.87 38.01
C HIS A 103 22.92 6.43 38.03
N TYR A 104 22.44 5.56 37.15
CA TYR A 104 22.85 4.15 37.14
C TYR A 104 24.21 3.92 36.49
N ASN A 105 24.45 4.54 35.32
CA ASN A 105 25.71 4.39 34.58
C ASN A 105 26.81 5.33 35.10
N ARG A 106 26.48 6.19 36.07
CA ARG A 106 27.38 7.16 36.69
C ARG A 106 28.07 8.07 35.66
N HIS A 107 27.33 8.54 34.64
CA HIS A 107 27.85 9.58 33.75
C HIS A 107 28.22 10.85 34.55
N ASN A 108 27.51 11.07 35.66
CA ASN A 108 27.66 11.88 36.89
C ASN A 108 28.90 12.74 37.22
N TYR A 109 29.99 12.80 36.46
CA TYR A 109 31.10 13.70 36.80
C TYR A 109 31.18 14.90 35.85
N ASN A 110 30.38 15.93 36.13
CA ASN A 110 30.64 17.28 35.65
C ASN A 110 31.12 18.15 36.83
N PRO A 111 32.43 18.35 37.01
CA PRO A 111 32.97 19.09 38.17
C PRO A 111 32.62 20.59 38.15
N GLY A 112 32.09 21.11 37.04
CA GLY A 112 31.79 22.53 36.87
C GLY A 112 30.41 22.98 37.37
N VAL A 113 29.54 22.06 37.79
CA VAL A 113 28.15 22.38 38.21
C VAL A 113 27.85 21.90 39.62
N PRO A 114 27.17 22.70 40.45
CA PRO A 114 26.78 22.29 41.79
C PRO A 114 25.71 21.20 41.72
N ALA A 115 25.79 20.24 42.65
CA ALA A 115 24.84 19.13 42.72
C ALA A 115 23.41 19.59 43.01
N LEU A 116 23.26 20.65 43.81
CA LEU A 116 21.98 21.26 44.16
C LEU A 116 21.96 22.72 43.74
N ARG A 117 20.76 23.23 43.48
CA ARG A 117 20.49 24.65 43.22
C ARG A 117 20.96 25.50 44.40
N THR A 118 21.72 26.56 44.11
CA THR A 118 22.28 27.47 45.11
C THR A 118 21.83 28.90 44.85
N TRP A 119 21.47 29.66 45.88
CA TRP A 119 21.12 31.07 45.72
C TRP A 119 22.38 31.92 45.60
N ASN A 120 22.49 32.71 44.53
CA ASN A 120 23.58 33.66 44.37
C ASN A 120 23.10 35.07 44.73
N GLY A 121 23.55 35.56 45.89
CA GLY A 121 23.17 36.89 46.40
C GLY A 121 23.67 38.07 45.54
N GLN A 122 24.78 37.91 44.81
CA GLN A 122 25.31 38.98 43.94
C GLN A 122 24.46 39.15 42.68
N LYS A 123 24.00 38.03 42.11
CA LYS A 123 23.19 38.01 40.89
C LYS A 123 21.68 38.02 41.16
N LEU A 124 21.28 37.89 42.42
CA LEU A 124 19.88 37.77 42.87
C LEU A 124 19.11 36.70 42.10
N LEU A 125 19.73 35.55 41.86
CA LEU A 125 19.13 34.43 41.13
C LEU A 125 19.54 33.10 41.72
N TRP A 126 18.66 32.11 41.56
CA TRP A 126 18.99 30.72 41.81
C TRP A 126 19.88 30.22 40.68
N LEU A 127 21.09 29.76 41.02
CA LEU A 127 21.98 29.15 40.06
C LEU A 127 21.42 27.79 39.62
N PRO A 128 21.53 27.48 38.32
CA PRO A 128 21.07 26.21 37.80
C PRO A 128 21.79 25.05 38.48
N GLU A 129 21.05 23.97 38.69
CA GLU A 129 21.58 22.73 39.24
C GLU A 129 22.06 21.80 38.13
N LYS A 130 22.62 20.67 38.52
CA LYS A 130 23.08 19.64 37.59
C LYS A 130 22.00 19.23 36.57
N THR A 131 20.73 19.09 36.97
CA THR A 131 19.64 18.64 36.09
C THR A 131 19.30 19.66 34.99
N ASP A 132 19.58 20.94 35.23
CA ASP A 132 19.35 22.02 34.26
C ASP A 132 20.35 21.95 33.09
N PHE A 133 21.48 21.25 33.26
CA PHE A 133 22.51 21.07 32.23
C PHE A 133 22.50 19.64 31.69
N PRO A 134 21.88 19.40 30.52
CA PRO A 134 21.92 18.07 29.91
C PRO A 134 23.35 17.69 29.55
N LEU A 135 23.69 16.43 29.78
CA LEU A 135 25.00 15.88 29.43
C LEU A 135 25.07 15.66 27.90
N PRO A 136 26.01 16.29 27.19
CA PRO A 136 26.22 16.07 25.77
C PRO A 136 27.00 14.76 25.57
N ALA A 137 26.33 13.63 25.79
CA ALA A 137 26.90 12.31 25.57
C ALA A 137 25.94 11.44 24.75
N PRO A 138 26.47 10.48 23.98
CA PRO A 138 25.64 9.55 23.25
C PRO A 138 24.79 8.72 24.24
N PRO A 139 23.57 8.32 23.86
CA PRO A 139 22.71 7.53 24.71
C PRO A 139 23.31 6.14 24.95
N THR A 140 23.13 5.62 26.15
CA THR A 140 23.51 4.26 26.50
C THR A 140 22.60 3.28 25.76
N ASN A 141 23.14 2.62 24.73
CA ASN A 141 22.32 1.79 23.83
C ASN A 141 22.31 0.31 24.20
N TYR A 142 23.08 -0.13 25.22
CA TYR A 142 23.19 -1.53 25.70
C TYR A 142 23.22 -2.59 24.57
N GLY A 143 23.79 -2.28 23.40
CA GLY A 143 23.82 -3.16 22.22
C GLY A 143 22.50 -3.30 21.43
N LEU A 144 21.40 -2.64 21.83
CA LEU A 144 20.10 -2.71 21.15
C LEU A 144 20.19 -2.26 19.68
N LEU A 145 20.84 -1.14 19.42
CA LEU A 145 21.03 -0.63 18.05
C LEU A 145 21.83 -1.60 17.18
N GLU A 146 22.82 -2.30 17.74
CA GLU A 146 23.60 -3.29 17.00
C GLU A 146 22.73 -4.50 16.64
N GLN A 147 21.94 -4.99 17.59
CA GLN A 147 20.99 -6.08 17.37
C GLN A 147 19.94 -5.72 16.32
N LEU A 148 19.41 -4.50 16.34
CA LEU A 148 18.43 -4.03 15.36
C LEU A 148 19.04 -3.89 13.97
N LYS A 149 20.27 -3.35 13.85
CA LYS A 149 21.00 -3.29 12.58
C LYS A 149 21.19 -4.68 11.98
N GLN A 150 21.59 -5.67 12.80
CA GLN A 150 21.72 -7.05 12.36
C GLN A 150 20.38 -7.62 11.86
N LYS A 151 19.29 -7.43 12.63
CA LYS A 151 17.94 -7.86 12.21
C LYS A 151 17.50 -7.24 10.89
N TRP A 152 17.74 -5.94 10.69
CA TRP A 152 17.38 -5.26 9.44
C TRP A 152 18.21 -5.74 8.24
N LEU A 153 19.49 -6.00 8.43
CA LEU A 153 20.33 -6.59 7.39
C LEU A 153 19.81 -7.98 7.00
N VAL A 154 19.53 -8.85 7.99
CA VAL A 154 18.99 -10.21 7.75
C VAL A 154 17.63 -10.16 7.02
N SER A 155 16.75 -9.22 7.39
CA SER A 155 15.41 -9.11 6.78
C SER A 155 15.42 -8.71 5.30
N LYS A 156 16.49 -8.05 4.81
CA LYS A 156 16.59 -7.62 3.41
C LYS A 156 17.07 -8.74 2.48
N THR A 157 17.68 -9.79 3.04
CA THR A 157 18.35 -10.85 2.27
C THR A 157 17.48 -12.08 2.01
N GLY A 158 16.26 -12.14 2.56
CA GLY A 158 15.40 -13.31 2.47
C GLY A 158 14.65 -13.41 1.14
N LEU A 159 14.94 -14.45 0.36
CA LEU A 159 13.96 -15.05 -0.55
C LEU A 159 12.63 -15.25 0.21
N ARG A 160 11.48 -15.10 -0.47
CA ARG A 160 10.14 -15.34 0.10
C ARG A 160 9.95 -16.82 0.46
N GLU A 161 10.59 -17.25 1.54
CA GLU A 161 10.41 -18.56 2.12
C GLU A 161 9.15 -18.52 3.01
N SER A 162 8.33 -19.56 2.92
CA SER A 162 7.18 -19.69 3.79
C SER A 162 7.64 -19.95 5.23
N ILE A 163 6.83 -19.55 6.22
CA ILE A 163 7.10 -19.81 7.65
C ILE A 163 7.36 -21.31 7.92
N TYR A 164 6.68 -22.19 7.18
CA TYR A 164 6.86 -23.63 7.28
C TYR A 164 8.28 -24.04 6.83
N THR A 165 8.77 -23.48 5.73
CA THR A 165 10.12 -23.76 5.19
C THR A 165 11.22 -23.27 6.12
N THR A 166 11.06 -22.10 6.73
CA THR A 166 12.07 -21.54 7.66
C THR A 166 12.08 -22.25 9.01
N SER A 167 10.90 -22.69 9.49
CA SER A 167 10.76 -23.33 10.82
C SER A 167 11.19 -24.80 10.80
N TYR A 168 11.05 -25.48 9.66
CA TYR A 168 11.44 -26.88 9.49
C TYR A 168 12.56 -27.00 8.46
N PRO A 169 13.83 -26.77 8.87
CA PRO A 169 14.96 -26.99 7.98
C PRO A 169 15.03 -28.47 7.57
N ARG A 170 15.48 -28.74 6.35
CA ARG A 170 15.71 -30.12 5.90
C ARG A 170 16.73 -30.76 6.82
N LEU A 171 16.30 -31.79 7.55
CA LEU A 171 17.19 -32.58 8.37
C LEU A 171 18.26 -33.24 7.48
N PRO A 172 19.52 -33.37 7.96
CA PRO A 172 20.55 -34.05 7.20
C PRO A 172 20.14 -35.50 6.94
N ALA A 173 20.48 -36.04 5.76
CA ALA A 173 20.00 -37.36 5.31
C ALA A 173 20.31 -38.50 6.31
N CYS A 174 21.33 -38.33 7.15
CA CYS A 174 21.73 -39.29 8.17
C CYS A 174 20.76 -39.41 9.38
N THR A 175 19.83 -38.48 9.60
CA THR A 175 18.82 -38.63 10.67
C THR A 175 17.69 -39.59 10.29
N MET A 176 17.57 -39.93 9.00
CA MET A 176 16.61 -40.94 8.55
C MET A 176 17.24 -42.32 8.78
N SER A 177 17.08 -42.85 10.00
CA SER A 177 17.39 -44.26 10.29
C SER A 177 16.50 -45.14 9.42
N ARG A 178 17.06 -45.67 8.33
CA ARG A 178 16.39 -46.65 7.50
C ARG A 178 16.41 -47.97 8.29
N ARG A 179 15.28 -48.36 8.88
CA ARG A 179 15.13 -49.69 9.47
C ARG A 179 15.38 -50.73 8.38
N GLU A 180 16.51 -51.41 8.45
CA GLU A 180 16.76 -52.59 7.64
C GLU A 180 15.87 -53.71 8.19
N HIS A 181 14.86 -54.10 7.42
CA HIS A 181 14.07 -55.28 7.76
C HIS A 181 14.87 -56.54 7.42
N ALA A 182 14.87 -57.52 8.33
CA ALA A 182 15.52 -58.81 8.10
C ALA A 182 14.98 -59.45 6.80
N ILE A 183 15.87 -59.73 5.86
CA ILE A 183 15.54 -60.41 4.61
C ILE A 183 15.02 -61.81 4.96
N ARG A 184 13.79 -62.14 4.53
CA ARG A 184 13.25 -63.49 4.72
C ARG A 184 14.10 -64.49 3.92
N VAL A 185 14.78 -65.40 4.60
CA VAL A 185 15.50 -66.51 3.96
C VAL A 185 14.46 -67.48 3.37
N PRO A 186 14.50 -67.78 2.05
CA PRO A 186 13.56 -68.72 1.44
C PRO A 186 13.82 -70.16 1.92
N LEU A 187 12.75 -70.90 2.22
CA LEU A 187 12.83 -72.29 2.68
C LEU A 187 13.36 -73.23 1.58
N PRO A 188 14.19 -74.24 1.93
CA PRO A 188 14.69 -75.22 0.95
C PRO A 188 13.56 -76.06 0.35
N ARG A 189 13.53 -76.16 -0.99
CA ARG A 189 12.54 -76.97 -1.72
C ARG A 189 12.86 -78.47 -1.57
N LEU A 190 11.91 -79.25 -1.05
CA LEU A 190 11.96 -80.71 -1.06
C LEU A 190 11.83 -81.22 -2.51
N GLN A 191 12.81 -81.99 -2.99
CA GLN A 191 12.73 -82.63 -4.30
C GLN A 191 11.96 -83.95 -4.21
N PRO A 192 11.02 -84.26 -5.12
CA PRO A 192 10.33 -85.55 -5.12
C PRO A 192 11.24 -86.67 -5.65
N ILE A 193 11.12 -87.84 -5.04
CA ILE A 193 11.90 -89.06 -5.31
C ILE A 193 11.52 -89.64 -6.69
N PRO A 194 12.49 -90.02 -7.54
CA PRO A 194 12.21 -90.62 -8.85
C PRO A 194 11.63 -92.03 -8.69
N ARG A 195 10.61 -92.35 -9.48
CA ARG A 195 10.12 -93.73 -9.66
C ARG A 195 10.83 -94.35 -10.87
N SER A 196 11.27 -95.59 -10.69
CA SER A 196 11.98 -96.47 -11.63
C SER A 196 11.27 -96.66 -12.96
#